data_AF-A0AA96MTR1-F1
#
_entry.id   AF-A0AA96MTR1-F1
#
_cell.length_a   1.000
_cell.length_b   1.000
_cell.length_c   1.000
_cell.angle_alpha   90.00
_cell.angle_beta   90.00
_cell.angle_gamma   90.00
#
_symmetry.space_group_name_H-M   'P 1'
#
loop_
_entity.id
_entity.type
_entity.pdbx_description
1 polymer ?
#
loop_
_entity_poly.entity_id
_entity_poly.type
_entity_poly.pdbx_seq_one_letter_code
_entity_poly.pdbx_strand_id
1 'polypeptide(L)'
;MKKIFAKKRNVFLTRLFLGQLPLLISTYLFLSRQFLNFSLVYQFILVVINLTSILAVVYLTREMRVKKFEDDDLVSPRTNQLMFVGLTCFMTIICLYRGITAVESYQQLIAYIGAILCLIIMLLLIWGLKYYKK
;
A
#
# COMPACT_ATOMS: atom_id res chain seq x y z
N MET A 1 -18.00 -20.92 4.42
CA MET A 1 -16.64 -20.36 4.57
C MET A 1 -16.22 -19.36 3.48
N LYS A 2 -16.24 -19.68 2.17
CA LYS A 2 -15.78 -18.76 1.08
C LYS A 2 -16.43 -17.36 1.09
N LYS A 3 -17.75 -17.25 1.37
CA LYS A 3 -18.46 -15.95 1.40
C LYS A 3 -18.04 -15.04 2.56
N ILE A 4 -17.70 -15.60 3.72
CA ILE A 4 -17.27 -14.84 4.90
C ILE A 4 -15.84 -14.31 4.68
N PHE A 5 -14.97 -15.13 4.10
CA PHE A 5 -13.59 -14.76 3.74
C PHE A 5 -13.54 -13.65 2.67
N ALA A 6 -14.36 -13.78 1.62
CA ALA A 6 -14.51 -12.72 0.61
C ALA A 6 -15.05 -11.42 1.23
N LYS A 7 -15.98 -11.52 2.18
CA LYS A 7 -16.53 -10.36 2.90
C LYS A 7 -15.49 -9.67 3.78
N LYS A 8 -14.64 -10.43 4.49
CA LYS A 8 -13.53 -9.87 5.29
C LYS A 8 -12.45 -9.21 4.44
N ARG A 9 -12.02 -9.88 3.35
CA ARG A 9 -11.05 -9.32 2.39
C ARG A 9 -11.60 -8.05 1.75
N ASN A 10 -12.88 -8.05 1.35
CA ASN A 10 -13.51 -6.86 0.79
C ASN A 10 -13.56 -5.73 1.83
N VAL A 11 -13.94 -5.98 3.08
CA VAL A 11 -13.92 -4.95 4.15
C VAL A 11 -12.53 -4.36 4.36
N PHE A 12 -11.47 -5.19 4.31
CA PHE A 12 -10.09 -4.72 4.41
C PHE A 12 -9.66 -3.89 3.19
N LEU A 13 -9.96 -4.36 1.97
CA LEU A 13 -9.68 -3.62 0.74
C LEU A 13 -10.46 -2.30 0.70
N THR A 14 -11.74 -2.30 1.08
CA THR A 14 -12.57 -1.11 1.23
C THR A 14 -11.94 -0.13 2.22
N ARG A 15 -11.39 -0.60 3.36
CA ARG A 15 -10.70 0.26 4.32
C ARG A 15 -9.41 0.87 3.74
N LEU A 16 -8.62 0.08 3.03
CA LEU A 16 -7.39 0.52 2.40
C LEU A 16 -7.67 1.58 1.31
N PHE A 17 -8.61 1.28 0.41
CA PHE A 17 -8.90 2.12 -0.77
C PHE A 17 -9.75 3.36 -0.46
N LEU A 18 -10.78 3.26 0.38
CA LEU A 18 -11.67 4.40 0.68
C LEU A 18 -11.23 5.20 1.90
N GLY A 19 -10.44 4.58 2.78
CA GLY A 19 -9.93 5.22 3.99
C GLY A 19 -8.49 5.68 3.84
N GLN A 20 -7.57 4.72 3.82
CA GLN A 20 -6.14 5.01 3.99
C GLN A 20 -5.50 5.70 2.79
N LEU A 21 -5.80 5.27 1.56
CA LEU A 21 -5.22 5.86 0.36
C LEU A 21 -5.59 7.35 0.16
N PRO A 22 -6.86 7.77 0.29
CA PRO A 22 -7.23 9.18 0.20
C PRO A 22 -6.54 10.05 1.26
N LEU A 23 -6.43 9.55 2.50
CA LEU A 23 -5.72 10.23 3.58
C LEU A 23 -4.22 10.38 3.27
N LEU A 24 -3.60 9.35 2.71
CA LEU A 24 -2.17 9.34 2.37
C LEU A 24 -1.86 10.27 1.18
N ILE A 25 -2.72 10.27 0.17
CA ILE A 25 -2.65 11.21 -0.96
C ILE A 25 -2.84 12.65 -0.45
N SER A 26 -3.80 12.88 0.45
CA SER A 26 -4.03 14.22 0.98
C SER A 26 -2.89 14.70 1.88
N THR A 27 -2.29 13.84 2.69
CA THR A 27 -1.12 14.21 3.50
C THR A 27 0.07 14.53 2.63
N TYR A 28 0.30 13.76 1.55
CA TYR A 28 1.32 14.08 0.56
C TYR A 28 1.08 15.46 -0.09
N LEU A 29 -0.15 15.75 -0.53
CA LEU A 29 -0.51 17.04 -1.14
C LEU A 29 -0.37 18.23 -0.17
N PHE A 30 -0.60 17.98 1.12
CA PHE A 30 -0.41 18.98 2.17
C PHE A 30 1.09 19.24 2.42
N LEU A 31 1.90 18.18 2.57
CA LEU A 31 3.35 18.30 2.78
C LEU A 31 4.08 18.91 1.57
N SER A 32 3.64 18.63 0.34
CA SER A 32 4.21 19.21 -0.88
C SER A 32 3.83 20.69 -1.09
N ARG A 33 3.01 21.26 -0.20
CA ARG A 33 2.39 22.60 -0.32
C ARG A 33 1.56 22.81 -1.59
N GLN A 34 1.36 21.78 -2.40
CA GLN A 34 0.50 21.84 -3.60
C GLN A 34 -0.95 22.11 -3.23
N PHE A 35 -1.39 21.66 -2.05
CA PHE A 35 -2.71 21.96 -1.51
C PHE A 35 -3.03 23.47 -1.50
N LEU A 36 -2.06 24.31 -1.16
CA LEU A 36 -2.24 25.77 -1.07
C LEU A 36 -2.30 26.46 -2.45
N ASN A 37 -1.82 25.80 -3.50
CA ASN A 37 -1.84 26.32 -4.87
C ASN A 37 -3.13 25.99 -5.63
N PHE A 38 -4.00 25.15 -5.06
CA PHE A 38 -5.30 24.86 -5.66
C PHE A 38 -6.34 25.94 -5.36
N SER A 39 -7.33 26.08 -6.24
CA SER A 39 -8.50 26.93 -6.00
C SER A 39 -9.23 26.50 -4.72
N LEU A 40 -9.87 27.47 -4.04
CA LEU A 40 -10.64 27.29 -2.81
C LEU A 40 -11.66 26.14 -2.91
N VAL A 41 -12.28 25.94 -4.08
CA VAL A 41 -13.24 24.86 -4.33
C VAL A 41 -12.58 23.48 -4.20
N TYR A 42 -11.38 23.31 -4.76
CA TYR A 42 -10.63 22.05 -4.68
C TYR A 42 -10.12 21.77 -3.27
N GLN A 43 -9.69 22.81 -2.53
CA GLN A 43 -9.33 22.68 -1.12
C GLN A 43 -10.51 22.20 -0.28
N PHE A 44 -11.70 22.77 -0.51
CA PHE A 44 -12.91 22.37 0.21
C PHE A 44 -13.32 20.92 -0.10
N ILE A 45 -13.28 20.52 -1.37
CA ILE A 45 -13.55 19.13 -1.79
C ILE A 45 -12.57 18.15 -1.12
N LEU A 46 -11.27 18.48 -1.09
CA LEU A 46 -10.27 17.64 -0.42
C LEU A 46 -10.56 17.49 1.08
N VAL A 47 -10.97 18.55 1.77
CA VAL A 47 -11.36 18.46 3.19
C VAL A 47 -12.55 17.52 3.39
N VAL A 48 -13.58 17.62 2.54
CA VAL A 48 -14.77 16.74 2.59
C VAL A 48 -14.38 15.27 2.36
N ILE A 49 -13.49 15.01 1.39
CA ILE A 49 -12.97 13.67 1.12
C ILE A 49 -12.23 13.13 2.35
N ASN A 50 -11.34 13.92 2.96
CA ASN A 50 -10.60 13.49 4.16
C ASN A 50 -11.53 13.16 5.32
N LEU A 51 -12.54 14.01 5.57
CA LEU A 51 -13.51 13.78 6.64
C LEU A 51 -14.28 12.48 6.41
N THR A 52 -14.70 12.24 5.17
CA THR A 52 -15.40 11.02 4.76
C THR A 52 -14.50 9.79 4.91
N SER A 53 -13.22 9.89 4.55
CA SER A 53 -12.24 8.82 4.70
C SER A 53 -11.94 8.48 6.16
N ILE A 54 -11.85 9.48 7.05
CA ILE A 54 -11.70 9.24 8.50
C ILE A 54 -12.92 8.50 9.04
N LEU A 55 -14.14 8.93 8.68
CA LEU A 55 -15.38 8.25 9.08
C LEU A 55 -15.42 6.81 8.57
N ALA A 56 -15.03 6.57 7.32
CA ALA A 56 -14.95 5.24 6.74
C ALA A 56 -13.93 4.35 7.49
N VAL A 57 -12.76 4.88 7.84
CA VAL A 57 -11.75 4.14 8.63
C VAL A 57 -12.30 3.79 10.01
N VAL A 58 -12.91 4.75 10.72
CA VAL A 58 -13.46 4.53 12.06
C VAL A 58 -14.60 3.50 12.03
N TYR A 59 -15.54 3.65 11.08
CA TYR A 59 -16.66 2.73 10.91
C TYR A 59 -16.18 1.31 10.62
N LEU A 60 -15.31 1.13 9.63
CA LEU A 60 -14.80 -0.20 9.25
C LEU A 60 -13.93 -0.81 10.36
N THR A 61 -13.17 0.00 11.09
CA THR A 61 -12.39 -0.48 12.25
C THR A 61 -13.31 -0.95 13.37
N ARG A 62 -14.42 -0.24 13.63
CA ARG A 62 -15.43 -0.65 14.61
C ARG A 62 -16.15 -1.93 14.18
N GLU A 63 -16.50 -2.04 12.90
CA GLU A 63 -17.13 -3.24 12.34
C GLU A 63 -16.21 -4.47 12.46
N MET A 64 -14.90 -4.32 12.24
CA MET A 64 -13.91 -5.38 12.42
C MET A 64 -13.61 -5.71 13.89
N ARG A 65 -13.77 -4.76 14.82
CA ARG A 65 -13.62 -5.01 16.26
C ARG A 65 -14.81 -5.78 16.83
N VAL A 66 -16.03 -5.43 16.41
CA VAL A 66 -17.27 -6.07 16.87
C VAL A 66 -17.40 -7.48 16.31
N LYS A 67 -16.99 -7.70 15.06
CA LYS A 67 -16.82 -9.04 14.50
C LYS A 67 -15.47 -9.57 14.94
N LYS A 68 -15.39 -10.10 16.17
CA LYS A 68 -14.22 -10.83 16.68
C LYS A 68 -13.79 -11.85 15.61
N PHE A 69 -12.77 -11.50 14.84
CA PHE A 69 -12.22 -12.37 13.82
C PHE A 69 -11.30 -13.36 14.52
N GLU A 70 -11.91 -14.32 15.20
CA GLU A 70 -11.29 -15.34 16.06
C GLU A 70 -10.63 -16.48 15.25
N ASP A 71 -10.20 -16.23 14.02
CA ASP A 71 -9.43 -17.20 13.24
C ASP A 71 -8.21 -16.49 12.65
N ASP A 72 -7.13 -16.63 13.39
CA ASP A 72 -5.78 -16.09 13.16
C ASP A 72 -4.99 -16.96 12.16
N ASP A 73 -5.64 -17.38 11.07
CA ASP A 73 -5.05 -18.18 9.98
C ASP A 73 -5.23 -17.49 8.62
N LEU A 74 -5.43 -16.17 8.63
CA LEU A 74 -6.01 -15.46 7.49
C LEU A 74 -5.04 -15.23 6.33
N VAL A 75 -3.74 -15.37 6.56
CA VAL A 75 -2.77 -15.31 5.48
C VAL A 75 -1.82 -16.47 5.64
N SER A 76 -2.06 -17.53 4.86
CA SER A 76 -1.08 -18.60 4.73
C SER A 76 0.27 -17.92 4.47
N PRO A 77 1.34 -18.29 5.18
CA PRO A 77 2.60 -17.58 5.06
C PRO A 77 3.11 -17.50 3.61
N ARG A 78 2.73 -18.49 2.79
CA ARG A 78 2.92 -18.54 1.34
C ARG A 78 2.23 -17.39 0.59
N THR A 79 1.00 -17.03 0.95
CA THR A 79 0.26 -15.90 0.37
C THR A 79 0.92 -14.57 0.75
N ASN A 80 1.36 -14.42 2.00
CA ASN A 80 2.09 -13.22 2.44
C ASN A 80 3.41 -13.08 1.69
N GLN A 81 4.16 -14.17 1.57
CA GLN A 81 5.43 -14.20 0.84
C GLN A 81 5.24 -13.88 -0.65
N LEU A 82 4.18 -14.40 -1.27
CA LEU A 82 3.82 -14.06 -2.66
C LEU A 82 3.42 -12.58 -2.79
N MET A 83 2.69 -12.01 -1.82
CA MET A 83 2.41 -10.57 -1.79
C MET A 83 3.69 -9.74 -1.66
N PHE A 84 4.65 -10.15 -0.85
CA PHE A 84 5.95 -9.47 -0.73
C PHE A 84 6.78 -9.57 -2.01
N VAL A 85 6.78 -10.71 -2.72
CA VAL A 85 7.40 -10.86 -4.05
C VAL A 85 6.77 -9.90 -5.04
N GLY A 86 5.43 -9.81 -5.07
CA GLY A 86 4.72 -8.87 -5.93
C GLY A 86 5.06 -7.41 -5.61
N LEU A 87 5.13 -7.05 -4.33
CA LEU A 87 5.48 -5.71 -3.89
C LEU A 87 6.93 -5.34 -4.26
N THR A 88 7.89 -6.25 -4.03
CA THR A 88 9.29 -6.01 -4.42
C THR A 88 9.43 -5.88 -5.93
N CYS A 89 8.67 -6.64 -6.72
CA CYS A 89 8.65 -6.48 -8.19
C CYS A 89 8.18 -5.09 -8.61
N PHE A 90 7.09 -4.61 -8.01
CA PHE A 90 6.58 -3.27 -8.28
C PHE A 90 7.59 -2.17 -7.88
N MET A 91 8.25 -2.33 -6.72
CA MET A 91 9.29 -1.40 -6.27
C MET A 91 10.51 -1.39 -7.19
N THR A 92 10.95 -2.55 -7.70
CA THR A 92 12.04 -2.61 -8.68
C THR A 92 11.70 -1.81 -9.95
N ILE A 93 10.47 -1.91 -10.46
CA ILE A 93 10.02 -1.15 -11.63
C ILE A 93 10.08 0.36 -11.35
N ILE A 94 9.64 0.80 -10.17
CA ILE A 94 9.71 2.22 -9.77
C ILE A 94 11.15 2.70 -9.64
N CYS A 95 12.03 1.90 -9.02
CA CYS A 95 13.45 2.22 -8.90
C CYS A 95 14.13 2.32 -10.27
N LEU A 96 13.84 1.42 -11.20
CA LEU A 96 14.36 1.48 -12.57
C LEU A 96 13.84 2.69 -13.34
N TYR A 97 12.53 2.97 -13.25
CA TYR A 97 11.94 4.15 -13.85
C TYR A 97 12.63 5.42 -13.35
N ARG A 98 12.82 5.54 -12.04
CA ARG A 98 13.50 6.70 -11.43
C ARG A 98 14.98 6.77 -11.78
N GLY A 99 15.66 5.64 -11.94
CA GLY A 99 17.05 5.57 -12.41
C GLY A 99 17.24 6.05 -13.85
N ILE A 100 16.20 5.93 -14.69
CA ILE A 100 16.22 6.39 -16.08
C ILE A 100 15.79 7.87 -16.17
N THR A 101 14.80 8.30 -15.37
CA THR A 101 14.23 9.65 -15.48
C THR A 101 14.93 10.72 -14.65
N ALA A 102 15.73 10.36 -13.65
CA ALA A 102 16.40 11.35 -12.80
C ALA A 102 17.45 12.12 -13.61
N VAL A 103 17.47 13.45 -13.47
CA VAL A 103 18.42 14.33 -14.17
C VAL A 103 19.78 14.33 -13.49
N GLU A 104 19.78 14.19 -12.16
CA GLU A 104 20.97 14.23 -11.32
C GLU A 104 21.61 12.85 -11.15
N SER A 105 22.92 12.77 -11.39
CA SER A 105 23.69 11.51 -11.37
C SER A 105 23.68 10.80 -10.01
N TYR A 106 23.68 11.55 -8.90
CA TYR A 106 23.59 10.96 -7.55
C TYR A 106 22.23 10.28 -7.30
N GLN A 107 21.14 10.84 -7.83
CA GLN A 107 19.80 10.27 -7.67
C GLN A 107 19.63 9.02 -8.51
N GLN A 108 20.22 9.01 -9.72
CA GLN A 108 20.29 7.82 -10.56
C GLN A 108 21.05 6.69 -9.85
N LEU A 109 22.23 6.98 -9.28
CA LEU A 109 23.05 6.00 -8.57
C LEU A 109 22.30 5.36 -7.40
N ILE A 110 21.64 6.19 -6.57
CA ILE A 110 20.82 5.70 -5.45
C ILE A 110 19.66 4.83 -5.94
N ALA A 111 19.00 5.22 -7.04
CA ALA A 111 17.90 4.45 -7.62
C ALA A 111 18.36 3.08 -8.15
N TYR A 112 19.53 3.01 -8.79
CA TYR A 112 20.12 1.74 -9.24
C TYR A 112 20.54 0.84 -8.09
N ILE A 113 21.14 1.39 -7.02
CA ILE A 113 21.45 0.64 -5.80
C ILE A 113 20.16 0.06 -5.20
N GLY A 114 19.10 0.87 -5.13
CA GLY A 114 17.78 0.43 -4.67
C GLY A 114 17.19 -0.69 -5.54
N ALA A 115 17.35 -0.62 -6.86
CA ALA A 115 16.89 -1.66 -7.79
C ALA A 115 17.64 -2.98 -7.58
N ILE A 116 18.97 -2.93 -7.42
CA ILE A 116 19.80 -4.12 -7.14
C ILE A 116 19.38 -4.75 -5.81
N LEU A 117 19.18 -3.93 -4.78
CA LEU A 117 18.78 -4.41 -3.46
C LEU A 117 17.38 -5.05 -3.49
N CYS A 118 16.43 -4.48 -4.24
CA CYS A 118 15.11 -5.09 -4.45
C CYS A 118 15.19 -6.42 -5.21
N LEU A 119 16.09 -6.55 -6.20
CA LEU A 119 16.31 -7.81 -6.91
C LEU A 119 16.87 -8.90 -5.99
N ILE A 120 17.82 -8.56 -5.12
CA ILE A 120 18.37 -9.49 -4.12
C ILE A 120 17.26 -9.97 -3.20
N ILE A 121 16.47 -9.06 -2.63
CA ILE A 121 15.35 -9.40 -1.72
C ILE A 121 14.31 -10.27 -2.43
N MET A 122 13.99 -9.97 -3.70
CA MET A 122 13.06 -10.78 -4.49
C MET A 122 13.55 -12.21 -4.68
N LEU A 123 14.84 -12.41 -5.00
CA LEU A 123 15.44 -13.73 -5.12
C LEU A 123 15.37 -14.51 -3.79
N LEU A 124 15.67 -13.85 -2.66
CA LEU A 124 15.52 -14.45 -1.34
C LEU A 124 14.06 -14.84 -1.04
N LEU A 125 13.10 -13.98 -1.39
CA LEU A 125 11.68 -14.24 -1.18
C LEU A 125 11.18 -15.42 -2.03
N ILE A 126 11.60 -15.53 -3.30
CA ILE A 126 11.28 -16.67 -4.16
C ILE A 126 11.93 -17.94 -3.63
N TRP A 127 13.17 -17.87 -3.16
CA TRP A 127 13.86 -19.02 -2.59
C TRP A 127 13.20 -19.51 -1.30
N GLY A 128 12.81 -18.59 -0.41
CA GLY A 128 12.05 -18.92 0.79
C GLY A 128 10.71 -19.60 0.50
N LEU A 129 10.09 -19.33 -0.66
CA LEU A 129 8.84 -19.98 -1.07
C LEU A 129 9.03 -21.48 -1.32
N LYS A 130 10.26 -21.90 -1.67
CA LYS A 130 10.64 -23.31 -1.87
C LYS A 130 10.72 -24.09 -0.56
N TYR A 131 10.96 -23.41 0.57
CA TYR A 131 11.05 -24.02 1.90
C TYR A 131 9.71 -24.10 2.62
N TYR A 132 8.67 -23.43 2.13
CA TYR A 132 7.29 -23.66 2.55
C TYR A 132 6.78 -24.99 2.00
N LYS A 133 7.21 -26.09 2.62
CA LYS A 133 6.53 -27.38 2.49
C LYS A 133 5.20 -27.31 3.24
N LYS A 134 4.20 -27.85 2.55
CA LYS A 134 2.77 -27.91 2.86
C LYS A 134 2.44 -28.22 4.32
#